data_AF-A0A8H5J852-F1
#
_entry.id   AF-A0A8H5J852-F1
#
_cell.length_a   1.000
_cell.length_b   1.000
_cell.length_c   1.000
_cell.angle_alpha   90.00
_cell.angle_beta   90.00
_cell.angle_gamma   90.00
#
_symmetry.space_group_name_H-M   'P 1'
#
loop_
_entity.id
_entity.type
_entity.pdbx_description
1 polymer ?
#
loop_
_entity_poly.entity_id
_entity_poly.type
_entity_poly.pdbx_seq_one_letter_code
_entity_poly.pdbx_strand_id
1 'polypeptide(L)'
;MSGSIPHPFDPLSGEEIRLATSIVRKEHGDAVHFHVITLQEPRKAEMVAWLANPSSGARPRRVAEVVIIDPRDGKGHVYDGLVDLKSQRITKWERAEGQQPI
;
A
#
# COMPACT_ATOMS: atom_id res chain seq x y z
N MET A 1 -2.05 -20.83 9.35
CA MET A 1 -2.42 -21.29 8.00
C MET A 1 -1.26 -20.98 7.07
N SER A 2 -0.39 -21.96 6.80
CA SER A 2 0.70 -21.83 5.82
C SER A 2 0.10 -21.79 4.41
N GLY A 3 -0.28 -20.59 3.98
CA GLY A 3 -0.98 -20.35 2.72
C GLY A 3 -0.01 -20.33 1.53
N SER A 4 -0.47 -20.82 0.39
CA SER A 4 0.15 -20.63 -0.92
C SER A 4 0.57 -19.17 -1.13
N ILE A 5 1.71 -18.95 -1.80
CA ILE A 5 2.22 -17.60 -2.06
C ILE A 5 1.17 -16.84 -2.90
N PRO A 6 0.57 -15.75 -2.37
CA PRO A 6 -0.61 -15.10 -2.95
C PRO A 6 -0.26 -14.50 -4.30
N HIS A 7 -1.06 -14.79 -5.33
CA HIS A 7 -0.87 -14.30 -6.69
C HIS A 7 -0.64 -12.77 -6.68
N PRO A 8 0.18 -12.19 -7.58
CA PRO A 8 0.47 -10.75 -7.54
C PRO A 8 -0.76 -9.84 -7.59
N PHE A 9 -1.89 -10.30 -8.16
CA PHE A 9 -3.18 -9.60 -8.15
C PHE A 9 -4.13 -10.00 -7.01
N ASP A 10 -3.76 -10.96 -6.15
CA ASP A 10 -4.58 -11.26 -4.98
C ASP A 10 -4.62 -10.04 -4.06
N PRO A 11 -5.80 -9.69 -3.50
CA PRO A 11 -5.95 -8.58 -2.57
C PRO A 11 -4.95 -8.63 -1.42
N LEU A 12 -4.77 -7.50 -0.73
CA LEU A 12 -3.97 -7.48 0.49
C LEU A 12 -4.59 -8.42 1.52
N SER A 13 -3.75 -9.26 2.12
CA SER A 13 -4.13 -10.06 3.27
C SER A 13 -4.28 -9.19 4.53
N GLY A 14 -4.95 -9.72 5.55
CA GLY A 14 -5.09 -9.02 6.82
C GLY A 14 -3.75 -8.68 7.49
N GLU A 15 -2.72 -9.52 7.32
CA GLU A 15 -1.36 -9.23 7.82
C GLU A 15 -0.69 -8.09 7.05
N GLU A 16 -0.90 -8.03 5.73
CA GLU A 16 -0.35 -6.96 4.89
C GLU A 16 -1.00 -5.61 5.19
N ILE A 17 -2.31 -5.59 5.44
CA ILE A 17 -3.02 -4.38 5.88
C ILE A 17 -2.48 -3.92 7.25
N ARG A 18 -2.31 -4.83 8.20
CA ARG A 18 -1.69 -4.52 9.51
C ARG A 18 -0.27 -3.99 9.37
N LEU A 19 0.53 -4.59 8.49
CA LEU A 19 1.88 -4.13 8.22
C LEU A 19 1.88 -2.72 7.63
N ALA A 20 1.07 -2.46 6.60
CA ALA A 20 0.97 -1.14 5.97
C ALA A 20 0.56 -0.05 6.98
N THR A 21 -0.47 -0.31 7.78
CA THR A 21 -0.91 0.63 8.84
C THR A 21 0.17 0.88 9.88
N SER A 22 0.93 -0.14 10.28
CA SER A 22 2.03 0.01 11.25
C SER A 22 3.15 0.89 10.72
N ILE A 23 3.48 0.79 9.42
CA ILE A 23 4.51 1.60 8.76
C ILE A 23 4.06 3.07 8.73
N VAL A 24 2.82 3.32 8.30
CA VAL A 24 2.26 4.68 8.24
C VAL A 24 2.19 5.31 9.62
N ARG A 25 1.71 4.59 10.64
CA ARG A 25 1.66 5.08 12.03
C ARG A 25 3.04 5.38 12.61
N LYS A 26 4.05 4.58 12.25
CA LYS A 26 5.43 4.83 12.69
C LYS A 26 5.99 6.16 12.17
N GLU A 27 5.68 6.53 10.93
CA GLU A 27 6.18 7.76 10.32
C GLU A 27 5.30 8.98 10.62
N HIS A 28 3.98 8.81 10.70
CA HIS A 28 3.03 9.92 10.79
C HIS A 28 2.27 10.00 12.13
N GLY A 29 2.45 9.02 13.02
CA GLY A 29 1.78 8.95 14.32
C GLY A 29 0.43 8.22 14.29
N ASP A 30 -0.09 7.88 15.47
CA ASP A 30 -1.30 7.06 15.63
C ASP A 30 -2.62 7.80 15.39
N ALA A 31 -2.58 9.13 15.36
CA ALA A 31 -3.77 9.98 15.23
C ALA A 31 -4.34 10.06 13.81
N VAL A 32 -3.72 9.41 12.82
CA VAL A 32 -4.19 9.41 11.42
C VAL A 32 -5.38 8.46 11.23
N HIS A 33 -6.34 8.87 10.39
CA HIS A 33 -7.50 8.07 10.04
C HIS A 33 -7.32 7.44 8.66
N PHE A 34 -7.43 6.12 8.57
CA PHE A 34 -7.30 5.39 7.31
C PHE A 34 -8.65 5.29 6.60
N HIS A 35 -8.70 5.71 5.33
CA HIS A 35 -9.90 5.60 4.48
C HIS A 35 -9.78 4.45 3.48
N VAL A 36 -8.61 4.33 2.85
CA VAL A 36 -8.34 3.29 1.86
C VAL A 36 -7.02 2.62 2.18
N ILE A 37 -7.01 1.29 2.17
CA ILE A 37 -5.79 0.47 2.18
C ILE A 37 -6.05 -0.64 1.17
N THR A 38 -5.45 -0.53 0.00
CA THR A 38 -5.67 -1.48 -1.11
C THR A 38 -4.36 -1.89 -1.75
N LEU A 39 -4.38 -3.00 -2.50
CA LEU A 39 -3.24 -3.41 -3.30
C LEU A 39 -3.06 -2.41 -4.43
N GLN A 40 -1.87 -1.82 -4.56
CA GLN A 40 -1.46 -1.21 -5.81
C GLN A 40 -1.13 -2.34 -6.80
N GLU A 41 -1.96 -2.47 -7.83
CA GLU A 41 -1.75 -3.50 -8.84
C GLU A 41 -0.36 -3.39 -9.50
N PRO A 42 0.33 -4.52 -9.72
CA PRO A 42 1.57 -4.57 -10.45
C PRO A 42 1.53 -3.84 -11.80
N ARG A 43 2.61 -3.17 -12.16
CA ARG A 43 2.74 -2.56 -13.49
C ARG A 43 2.65 -3.63 -14.57
N LYS A 44 1.95 -3.34 -15.66
CA LYS A 44 1.73 -4.26 -16.79
C LYS A 44 3.01 -4.95 -17.26
N ALA A 45 4.10 -4.20 -17.43
CA ALA A 45 5.37 -4.75 -17.89
C ALA A 45 5.96 -5.79 -16.93
N GLU A 46 5.94 -5.52 -15.62
CA GLU A 46 6.42 -6.44 -14.59
C GLU A 46 5.54 -7.68 -14.52
N MET A 47 4.22 -7.50 -14.62
CA MET A 47 3.28 -8.61 -14.56
C MET A 47 3.42 -9.55 -15.76
N VAL A 48 3.52 -9.01 -16.99
CA VAL A 48 3.71 -9.81 -18.20
C VAL A 48 5.04 -10.57 -18.15
N ALA A 49 6.11 -9.93 -17.67
CA ALA A 49 7.41 -10.58 -17.51
C ALA A 49 7.35 -11.76 -16.51
N TRP A 50 6.63 -11.59 -15.40
CA TRP A 50 6.43 -12.66 -14.42
C TRP A 50 5.54 -13.79 -14.96
N LEU A 51 4.43 -13.46 -15.64
CA LEU A 51 3.53 -14.45 -16.24
C LEU A 51 4.20 -15.32 -17.31
N ALA A 52 5.17 -14.76 -18.06
CA ALA A 52 5.93 -15.51 -19.04
C ALA A 52 6.79 -16.61 -18.40
N ASN A 53 7.27 -16.41 -17.17
CA ASN A 53 8.09 -17.37 -16.44
C ASN A 53 7.80 -17.34 -14.92
N PRO A 54 6.65 -17.87 -14.43
CA PRO A 54 6.26 -17.70 -13.03
C PRO A 54 7.19 -18.39 -12.02
N SER A 55 7.93 -19.42 -12.45
CA SER A 55 8.83 -20.22 -11.61
C SER A 55 10.21 -19.58 -11.40
N SER A 56 10.67 -18.73 -12.32
CA SER A 56 12.03 -18.16 -12.32
C SER A 56 12.06 -16.63 -12.51
N GLY A 57 10.97 -16.04 -12.97
CA GLY A 57 10.83 -14.61 -13.18
C GLY A 57 10.75 -13.84 -11.86
N ALA A 58 11.23 -12.60 -11.89
CA ALA A 58 11.12 -11.70 -10.75
C ALA A 58 9.64 -11.45 -10.42
N ARG A 59 9.22 -11.84 -9.23
CA ARG A 59 7.85 -11.59 -8.76
C ARG A 59 7.63 -10.08 -8.59
N PRO A 60 6.52 -9.51 -9.10
CA PRO A 60 6.21 -8.11 -8.89
C PRO A 60 6.13 -7.78 -7.39
N ARG A 61 6.53 -6.55 -7.05
CA ARG A 61 6.46 -6.08 -5.67
C ARG A 61 5.01 -5.91 -5.25
N ARG A 62 4.71 -6.27 -4.00
CA ARG A 62 3.41 -5.98 -3.39
C ARG A 62 3.53 -4.64 -2.66
N VAL A 63 2.79 -3.66 -3.17
CA VAL A 63 2.75 -2.29 -2.66
C VAL A 63 1.33 -2.01 -2.21
N ALA A 64 1.17 -1.44 -1.02
CA ALA A 64 -0.12 -0.99 -0.53
C ALA A 64 -0.32 0.49 -0.87
N GLU A 65 -1.40 0.81 -1.56
CA GLU A 65 -1.89 2.17 -1.69
C GLU A 65 -2.72 2.53 -0.46
N VAL A 66 -2.39 3.67 0.15
CA VAL A 66 -2.96 4.10 1.42
C VAL A 66 -3.46 5.52 1.28
N VAL A 67 -4.73 5.75 1.63
CA VAL A 67 -5.31 7.09 1.74
C VAL A 67 -5.63 7.35 3.21
N ILE A 68 -5.10 8.44 3.75
CA ILE A 68 -5.38 8.87 5.13
C ILE A 68 -5.94 10.28 5.20
N ILE A 69 -6.60 10.57 6.33
CA ILE A 69 -6.82 11.93 6.82
C ILE A 69 -5.95 12.14 8.05
N ASP A 70 -5.19 13.23 8.05
CA ASP A 70 -4.44 13.72 9.19
C ASP A 70 -5.22 14.86 9.89
N PRO A 71 -5.75 14.64 11.11
CA PRO A 71 -6.56 15.62 11.81
C PRO A 71 -5.75 16.61 12.68
N ARG A 72 -4.42 16.47 12.79
CA ARG A 72 -3.62 17.14 13.83
C ARG A 72 -3.65 18.67 13.77
N ASP A 73 -3.88 19.25 12.59
CA ASP A 73 -3.95 20.69 12.39
C ASP A 73 -5.39 21.24 12.35
N GLY A 74 -6.38 20.37 12.62
CA GLY A 74 -7.80 20.69 12.58
C GLY A 74 -8.40 20.89 11.19
N LYS A 75 -7.61 20.80 10.11
CA LYS A 75 -8.08 20.98 8.73
C LYS A 75 -8.35 19.66 8.01
N GLY A 76 -7.92 18.53 8.56
CA GLY A 76 -8.18 17.20 8.00
C GLY A 76 -7.49 17.00 6.66
N HIS A 77 -6.15 17.08 6.64
CA HIS A 77 -5.39 16.96 5.40
C HIS A 77 -5.41 15.53 4.86
N VAL A 78 -5.73 15.41 3.57
CA VAL A 78 -5.76 14.12 2.87
C VAL A 78 -4.39 13.83 2.28
N TYR A 79 -3.92 12.60 2.48
CA TYR A 79 -2.66 12.13 1.90
C TYR A 79 -2.85 10.79 1.19
N ASP A 80 -2.20 10.68 0.03
CA ASP A 80 -2.09 9.47 -0.76
C ASP A 80 -0.66 8.93 -0.65
N GLY A 81 -0.54 7.68 -0.25
CA GLY A 81 0.72 7.02 0.04
C GLY A 81 0.88 5.69 -0.69
N LEU A 82 2.12 5.34 -1.03
CA LEU A 82 2.48 4.01 -1.51
C LEU A 82 3.48 3.36 -0.55
N VAL A 83 3.14 2.21 0.00
CA VAL A 83 3.93 1.49 0.99
C VAL A 83 4.45 0.18 0.40
N ASP A 84 5.76 0.06 0.22
CA ASP A 84 6.38 -1.21 -0.21
C ASP A 84 6.47 -2.14 1.01
N LEU A 85 5.68 -3.21 0.97
CA LEU A 85 5.52 -4.15 2.09
C LEU A 85 6.77 -5.01 2.31
N LYS A 86 7.58 -5.25 1.27
CA LYS A 86 8.81 -6.03 1.36
C LYS A 86 9.93 -5.23 2.00
N SER A 87 10.07 -3.97 1.61
CA SER A 87 11.10 -3.07 2.16
C SER A 87 10.67 -2.35 3.44
N GLN A 88 9.37 -2.42 3.78
CA GLN A 88 8.74 -1.77 4.92
C GLN A 88 8.95 -0.25 4.94
N ARG A 89 8.75 0.41 3.79
CA ARG A 89 8.97 1.85 3.63
C ARG A 89 7.87 2.50 2.82
N ILE A 90 7.60 3.76 3.14
CA ILE A 90 6.80 4.65 2.30
C ILE A 90 7.67 5.07 1.11
N THR A 91 7.20 4.76 -0.10
CA THR A 91 7.89 5.05 -1.37
C THR A 91 7.33 6.29 -2.06
N LYS A 92 6.10 6.67 -1.71
CA LYS A 92 5.42 7.86 -2.20
C LYS A 92 4.51 8.40 -1.09
N TRP A 93 4.47 9.71 -0.92
CA TRP A 93 3.58 10.38 0.02
C TRP A 93 3.23 11.77 -0.52
N GLU A 94 2.00 11.93 -0.98
CA GLU A 94 1.52 13.17 -1.62
C GLU A 94 0.30 13.71 -0.88
N ARG A 95 0.24 15.03 -0.76
CA ARG A 95 -0.92 15.71 -0.19
C ARG A 95 -1.94 15.97 -1.29
N ALA A 96 -3.16 15.49 -1.10
CA ALA A 96 -4.27 15.71 -2.04
C ALA A 96 -4.98 17.03 -1.71
N GLU A 97 -4.42 18.16 -2.15
CA GLU A 97 -4.97 19.49 -1.84
C GLU A 97 -6.36 19.69 -2.46
N GLY A 98 -7.32 20.13 -1.63
CA GLY A 98 -8.68 20.44 -2.05
C GLY A 98 -9.55 19.23 -2.40
N GLN A 99 -9.05 18.01 -2.21
CA GLN A 99 -9.79 16.78 -2.48
C GLN A 99 -10.36 16.18 -1.19
N GLN A 100 -11.45 15.43 -1.31
CA GLN A 100 -12.04 14.64 -0.24
C GLN A 100 -11.97 13.17 -0.63
N PRO A 101 -11.60 12.27 0.30
CA PRO A 101 -11.61 10.84 0.04
C PRO A 101 -13.05 10.32 -0.03
N ILE A 102 -13.21 9.10 -0.54
CA ILE A 102 -14.48 8.37 -0.62
C ILE A 102 -15.09 8.08 0.76
#